data_AF-A0A972A8N0-F1
#
_entry.id   AF-A0A972A8N0-F1
#
_cell.length_a   1.000
_cell.length_b   1.000
_cell.length_c   1.000
_cell.angle_alpha   90.00
_cell.angle_beta   90.00
_cell.angle_gamma   90.00
#
_symmetry.space_group_name_H-M   'P 1'
#
loop_
_entity.id
_entity.type
_entity.pdbx_description
1 polymer ?
#
loop_
_entity_poly.entity_id
_entity_poly.type
_entity_poly.pdbx_seq_one_letter_code
_entity_poly.pdbx_strand_id
1 'polypeptide(L)' 'MNYVNETFQFVMNGWALYFDGKRLIAFYDMEEDPMLANNLIGKVPEPQQELLLMKAVIQQFNNRMIENKLTISN' A
#
# COMPACT_ATOMS: atom_id res chain seq x y z
N MET A 1 -1.71 -7.00 -1.54
CA MET A 1 -2.11 -5.62 -1.84
C MET A 1 -3.53 -5.69 -2.37
N ASN A 2 -4.45 -4.98 -1.74
CA ASN A 2 -5.85 -4.89 -2.18
C ASN A 2 -6.11 -3.50 -2.76
N TYR A 3 -6.98 -3.39 -3.74
CA TYR A 3 -7.42 -2.10 -4.29
C TYR A 3 -8.94 -1.97 -4.08
N VAL A 4 -9.34 -1.01 -3.25
CA VAL A 4 -10.75 -0.77 -2.87
C VAL A 4 -10.99 0.74 -2.87
N ASN A 5 -12.04 1.20 -3.55
CA ASN A 5 -12.44 2.63 -3.60
C ASN A 5 -11.25 3.57 -3.88
N GLU A 6 -10.48 3.28 -4.94
CA GLU A 6 -9.31 4.08 -5.35
C GLU A 6 -8.14 4.11 -4.35
N THR A 7 -8.18 3.25 -3.34
CA THR A 7 -7.16 3.15 -2.31
C THR A 7 -6.46 1.79 -2.37
N PHE A 8 -5.13 1.83 -2.44
CA PHE A 8 -4.27 0.67 -2.27
C PHE A 8 -4.08 0.40 -0.77
N GLN A 9 -4.46 -0.80 -0.34
CA GLN A 9 -4.14 -1.33 0.98
C GLN A 9 -2.92 -2.25 0.89
N PHE A 10 -1.93 -1.99 1.72
CA PHE A 10 -0.70 -2.77 1.83
C PHE A 10 -0.50 -3.20 3.27
N VAL A 11 -0.41 -4.51 3.50
CA VAL A 11 -0.20 -5.08 4.84
C VAL A 11 1.14 -5.82 4.84
N MET A 12 2.05 -5.41 5.71
CA MET A 12 3.39 -6.02 5.81
C MET A 12 4.04 -5.69 7.16
N ASN A 13 4.76 -6.65 7.76
CA ASN A 13 5.55 -6.46 8.98
C ASN A 13 4.77 -5.81 10.13
N GLY A 14 3.51 -6.21 10.34
CA GLY A 14 2.65 -5.62 11.37
C GLY A 14 2.06 -4.25 11.00
N TRP A 15 2.36 -3.68 9.83
CA TRP A 15 1.79 -2.40 9.38
C TRP A 15 0.67 -2.59 8.37
N ALA A 16 -0.40 -1.82 8.52
CA ALA A 16 -1.40 -1.61 7.48
C ALA A 16 -1.28 -0.19 6.92
N LEU A 17 -0.97 -0.06 5.62
CA LEU A 17 -0.80 1.21 4.91
C LEU A 17 -1.93 1.38 3.89
N TYR A 18 -2.46 2.59 3.79
CA TYR A 18 -3.50 2.98 2.84
C TYR A 18 -3.00 4.13 1.98
N PHE A 19 -3.02 3.95 0.66
CA PHE A 19 -2.42 4.88 -0.30
C PHE A 19 -3.40 5.18 -1.44
N ASP A 20 -3.64 6.46 -1.74
CA ASP A 20 -4.60 6.91 -2.76
C ASP A 20 -4.03 6.93 -4.20
N GLY A 21 -2.86 6.35 -4.41
CA GLY A 21 -2.12 6.44 -5.67
C GLY A 21 -1.14 7.62 -5.74
N LYS A 22 -1.25 8.61 -4.84
CA LYS A 22 -0.38 9.80 -4.79
C LYS A 22 0.34 9.95 -3.45
N ARG A 23 -0.36 9.71 -2.33
CA ARG A 23 0.14 9.89 -0.97
C ARG A 23 -0.44 8.85 -0.01
N LEU A 24 0.26 8.67 1.11
CA LEU A 24 -0.23 7.86 2.22
C LEU A 24 -1.40 8.62 2.89
N ILE A 25 -2.54 7.97 3.03
CA ILE A 25 -3.77 8.57 3.61
C ILE A 25 -4.13 8.01 4.99
N ALA A 26 -3.64 6.81 5.30
CA ALA A 26 -3.65 6.26 6.65
C ALA A 26 -2.56 5.20 6.81
N PHE A 27 -2.08 5.03 8.04
CA PHE A 27 -1.38 3.80 8.43
C PHE A 27 -1.65 3.45 9.88
N TYR A 28 -1.50 2.17 10.20
CA TYR A 28 -1.84 1.58 11.49
C TYR A 28 -0.80 0.52 11.85
N ASP A 29 -0.51 0.44 13.14
CA ASP A 29 0.22 -0.67 13.75
C ASP A 29 -0.80 -1.76 14.10
N MET A 30 -0.72 -2.91 13.46
CA MET A 30 -1.66 -4.01 13.65
C MET A 30 -1.36 -4.84 14.90
N GLU A 31 -0.15 -4.75 15.43
CA GLU A 31 0.23 -5.45 16.67
C GLU A 31 -0.41 -4.74 17.87
N GLU A 32 -0.32 -3.40 17.89
CA GLU A 32 -0.89 -2.56 18.93
C GLU A 32 -2.37 -2.19 18.69
N ASP A 33 -2.82 -2.17 17.43
CA ASP A 33 -4.20 -1.85 17.03
C ASP A 33 -4.77 -2.85 15.99
N PRO A 34 -5.16 -4.06 16.43
CA PRO A 34 -5.73 -5.08 15.54
C PRO A 34 -7.04 -4.65 14.85
N MET A 35 -7.75 -3.66 15.40
CA MET A 35 -9.01 -3.15 14.84
C MET A 35 -8.79 -2.00 13.84
N LEU A 36 -7.56 -1.52 13.67
CA LEU A 36 -7.21 -0.41 12.78
C LEU A 36 -8.04 0.86 13.05
N ALA A 37 -8.31 1.15 14.33
CA ALA A 37 -9.15 2.27 14.75
C ALA A 37 -8.36 3.59 14.87
N ASN A 38 -7.04 3.51 15.04
CA ASN A 38 -6.17 4.63 15.39
C ASN A 38 -5.22 4.96 14.24
N ASN A 39 -5.65 5.85 13.34
CA ASN A 39 -4.76 6.34 12.29
C ASN A 39 -3.56 7.06 12.90
N LEU A 40 -2.35 6.66 12.49
CA LEU A 40 -1.08 7.12 13.03
C LEU A 40 -0.43 8.26 12.24
N ILE A 41 -1.04 8.69 11.12
CA ILE A 41 -0.55 9.84 10.35
C ILE A 41 -0.39 11.08 11.22
N GLY A 42 0.80 11.68 11.17
CA GLY A 42 1.15 12.89 11.92
C GLY A 42 1.30 12.69 13.43
N LYS A 43 1.00 11.49 13.96
CA LYS A 43 1.20 11.16 15.38
C LYS A 43 2.56 10.52 15.62
N VAL A 44 3.00 9.68 14.68
CA VAL A 44 4.31 9.01 14.71
C VAL A 44 4.97 9.08 13.33
N PRO A 45 6.30 8.89 13.24
CA PRO A 45 6.99 8.79 11.96
C PRO A 45 6.40 7.67 11.09
N GLU A 46 6.24 7.94 9.79
CA GLU A 46 5.77 6.93 8.84
C GLU A 46 6.79 5.78 8.69
N PRO A 47 6.33 4.53 8.50
CA PRO A 47 7.19 3.39 8.25
C PRO A 47 7.80 3.49 6.85
N GLN A 48 8.97 4.13 6.75
CA GLN A 48 9.60 4.51 5.49
C GLN A 48 9.94 3.30 4.60
N GLN A 49 10.35 2.18 5.18
CA GLN A 49 10.74 0.98 4.44
C GLN A 49 9.52 0.32 3.78
N GLU A 50 8.43 0.17 4.53
CA GLU A 50 7.15 -0.37 4.07
C GLU A 50 6.55 0.52 2.99
N LEU A 51 6.60 1.85 3.19
CA LEU A 51 6.14 2.84 2.22
C LEU A 51 6.93 2.78 0.91
N LEU A 52 8.25 2.64 0.99
CA LEU A 52 9.11 2.51 -0.19
C LEU A 52 8.81 1.21 -0.96
N LEU A 53 8.67 0.09 -0.25
CA LEU A 53 8.34 -1.18 -0.88
C LEU A 53 6.96 -1.13 -1.53
N MET A 54 5.96 -0.57 -0.86
CA MET A 54 4.62 -0.37 -1.41
C MET A 54 4.68 0.42 -2.73
N LYS A 55 5.43 1.53 -2.76
CA LYS A 55 5.62 2.32 -3.99
C LYS A 55 6.30 1.51 -5.09
N ALA A 56 7.31 0.71 -4.77
CA ALA A 56 7.98 -0.16 -5.73
C ALA A 56 7.03 -1.23 -6.30
N VAL A 57 6.17 -1.83 -5.47
CA VAL A 57 5.16 -2.80 -5.92
C VAL A 57 4.15 -2.14 -6.86
N ILE A 58 3.65 -0.95 -6.53
CA ILE A 58 2.74 -0.19 -7.40
C ILE A 58 3.43 0.14 -8.73
N GLN A 59 4.69 0.58 -8.70
CA GLN A 59 5.46 0.88 -9.90
C GLN A 59 5.61 -0.36 -10.81
N GLN A 60 5.96 -1.51 -10.24
CA GLN A 60 6.06 -2.77 -10.98
C GLN A 60 4.72 -3.21 -11.57
N PHE A 61 3.63 -3.05 -10.81
CA PHE A 61 2.29 -3.33 -11.29
C PHE A 61 1.89 -2.43 -12.47
N ASN A 62 2.12 -1.11 -12.36
CA ASN A 62 1.84 -0.16 -13.43
C ASN A 62 2.70 -0.42 -14.67
N ASN A 63 3.97 -0.73 -14.51
CA ASN A 63 4.84 -1.08 -15.63
C ASN A 63 4.33 -2.31 -16.38
N ARG A 64 3.84 -3.34 -15.68
CA ARG A 64 3.25 -4.54 -16.29
C ARG A 64 1.93 -4.26 -17.00
N MET A 65 1.10 -3.36 -16.45
CA MET A 65 -0.16 -2.93 -17.07
C MET A 65 0.08 -2.08 -18.33
N ILE A 66 1.05 -1.16 -18.30
CA ILE A 66 1.46 -0.33 -19.44
C ILE A 66 2.07 -1.18 -20.55
N GLU A 67 2.85 -2.21 -20.20
CA GLU A 67 3.44 -3.13 -21.19
C GLU A 67 2.43 -4.10 -21.82
N ASN A 68 1.16 -4.09 -21.42
CA ASN A 68 0.09 -4.90 -22.02
C ASN A 68 0.46 -6.38 -22.20
N LYS A 69 1.32 -6.92 -21.31
CA LYS A 69 1.76 -8.33 -21.31
C LYS A 69 0.71 -9.25 -20.66
N LEU A 70 -0.54 -9.07 -21.07
CA LEU A 70 -1.64 -10.01 -20.88
C LEU A 70 -1.81 -10.95 -22.09
N THR A 71 -0.83 -11.03 -22.99
CA THR A 71 -0.79 -12.04 -24.05
C THR A 71 -0.14 -13.33 -23.54
N ILE A 72 -0.98 -14.27 -23.11
CA ILE A 72 -0.79 -15.64 -23.60
C ILE A 72 -1.59 -15.70 -24.90
N SER A 73 -0.93 -15.35 -26.01
CA SER A 73 -1.43 -15.71 -27.32
C SER A 73 -1.37 -17.24 -27.41
N ASN A 74 -2.53 -17.88 -27.53
CA ASN A 74 -2.62 -19.28 -27.98
C ASN A 74 -2.23 -19.39 -29.46
#